data_AF-A0A839YIG2-F1
#
_entry.id   AF-A0A839YIG2-F1
#
_cell.length_a   1.000
_cell.length_b   1.000
_cell.length_c   1.000
_cell.angle_alpha   90.00
_cell.angle_beta   90.00
_cell.angle_gamma   90.00
#
_symmetry.space_group_name_H-M   'P 1'
#
loop_
_entity.id
_entity.type
_entity.pdbx_description
1 polymer ?
#
loop_
_entity_poly.entity_id
_entity_poly.type
_entity_poly.pdbx_seq_one_letter_code
_entity_poly.pdbx_strand_id
1 'polypeptide(L)'
;MTDDAALALLGDDQPPVAGGLLRALWHGTRGEWEAAHAIAQDEPSAEGAWVHAWLHRVEGDDANAAYWYRRAGRPVAAGPIDAEARAITASLLRGTGGRWARSTSS
;
A
#
# COMPACT_ATOMS: atom_id res chain seq x y z
N MET A 1 13.55 8.19 -9.21
CA MET A 1 13.16 9.27 -8.26
C MET A 1 12.10 8.85 -7.24
N THR A 2 11.33 7.78 -7.44
CA THR A 2 10.26 7.38 -6.50
C THR A 2 10.69 6.41 -5.40
N ASP A 3 11.77 5.67 -5.61
CA ASP A 3 12.21 4.62 -4.67
C ASP A 3 12.91 5.22 -3.44
N ASP A 4 13.74 6.25 -3.63
CA ASP A 4 14.32 7.02 -2.52
C ASP A 4 13.23 7.73 -1.70
N ALA A 5 12.21 8.27 -2.37
CA ALA A 5 11.05 8.88 -1.70
C ALA A 5 10.23 7.84 -0.91
N ALA A 6 10.08 6.62 -1.43
CA ALA A 6 9.41 5.54 -0.73
C ALA A 6 10.19 5.08 0.50
N LEU A 7 11.52 4.96 0.39
CA LEU A 7 12.41 4.65 1.51
C LEU A 7 12.35 5.74 2.58
N ALA A 8 12.46 7.01 2.18
CA ALA A 8 12.37 8.14 3.10
C ALA A 8 11.03 8.16 3.85
N LEU A 9 9.90 7.99 3.13
CA LEU A 9 8.57 8.01 3.75
C LEU A 9 8.39 6.87 4.77
N LEU A 10 8.82 5.65 4.44
CA LEU A 10 8.69 4.50 5.36
C LEU A 10 9.65 4.61 6.55
N GLY A 11 10.81 5.26 6.36
CA GLY A 11 11.82 5.48 7.39
C GLY A 11 11.58 6.71 8.28
N ASP A 12 10.63 7.58 7.94
CA ASP A 12 10.35 8.80 8.72
C ASP A 12 9.77 8.46 10.10
N ASP A 13 10.16 9.19 11.15
CA ASP A 13 9.67 9.00 12.52
C ASP A 13 8.21 9.41 12.70
N GLN A 14 7.66 10.21 11.79
CA GLN A 14 6.27 10.65 11.80
C GLN A 14 5.46 9.99 10.68
N PRO A 15 4.19 9.65 10.93
CA PRO A 15 3.33 9.14 9.88
C PRO A 15 3.09 10.22 8.81
N PRO A 16 2.95 9.85 7.53
CA PRO A 16 2.68 10.81 6.49
C PRO A 16 1.35 11.53 6.73
N VAL A 17 1.35 12.86 6.62
CA VAL A 17 0.15 13.69 6.90
C VAL A 17 -0.97 13.45 5.88
N ALA A 18 -0.62 13.09 4.64
CA ALA A 18 -1.55 12.87 3.54
C ALA A 18 -1.44 11.46 2.95
N GLY A 19 -2.56 10.96 2.41
CA GLY A 19 -2.67 9.65 1.78
C GLY A 19 -2.88 8.52 2.79
N GLY A 20 -4.14 8.09 2.95
CA GLY A 20 -4.49 7.01 3.90
C GLY A 20 -3.63 5.76 3.71
N LEU A 21 -3.53 5.26 2.47
CA LEU A 21 -2.73 4.07 2.19
C LEU A 21 -1.23 4.22 2.45
N LEU A 22 -0.68 5.44 2.32
CA LEU A 22 0.72 5.70 2.70
C LEU A 22 0.90 5.60 4.22
N ARG A 23 -0.07 6.09 5.00
CA ARG A 23 -0.10 5.90 6.46
C ARG A 23 -0.24 4.42 6.83
N ALA A 24 -1.11 3.67 6.13
CA ALA A 24 -1.28 2.24 6.39
C ALA A 24 0.04 1.47 6.21
N LEU A 25 0.80 1.75 5.15
CA LEU A 25 2.12 1.15 4.92
C LEU A 25 3.12 1.56 6.01
N TRP A 26 3.13 2.83 6.41
CA TRP A 26 4.00 3.32 7.49
C TRP A 26 3.73 2.59 8.82
N HIS A 27 2.45 2.46 9.21
CA HIS A 27 2.03 1.71 10.40
C HIS A 27 2.41 0.22 10.29
N GLY A 28 2.14 -0.39 9.12
CA GLY A 28 2.46 -1.79 8.87
C GLY A 28 3.96 -2.09 8.99
N THR A 29 4.84 -1.21 8.48
CA THR A 29 6.30 -1.42 8.61
C THR A 29 6.81 -1.34 10.06
N ARG A 30 5.97 -0.81 10.97
CA ARG A 30 6.26 -0.68 12.41
C ARG A 30 5.54 -1.74 13.25
N GLY A 31 4.78 -2.61 12.63
CA GLY A 31 3.99 -3.63 13.32
C GLY A 31 2.72 -3.11 14.00
N GLU A 32 2.25 -1.92 13.61
CA GLU A 32 1.03 -1.33 14.13
C GLU A 32 -0.18 -1.82 13.32
N TRP A 33 -0.41 -3.13 13.37
CA TRP A 33 -1.29 -3.87 12.46
C TRP A 33 -2.75 -3.40 12.48
N GLU A 34 -3.30 -3.14 13.66
CA GLU A 34 -4.70 -2.70 13.80
C GLU A 34 -4.94 -1.37 13.06
N ALA A 35 -4.03 -0.40 13.25
CA ALA A 35 -4.09 0.89 12.58
C ALA A 35 -3.93 0.73 11.06
N ALA A 36 -2.98 -0.10 10.63
CA ALA A 36 -2.75 -0.35 9.21
C ALA A 36 -3.98 -0.99 8.53
N HIS A 37 -4.58 -2.00 9.14
CA HIS A 37 -5.77 -2.68 8.61
C HIS A 37 -6.97 -1.75 8.59
N ALA A 38 -7.21 -0.98 9.65
CA ALA A 38 -8.33 -0.02 9.70
C ALA A 38 -8.26 0.97 8.54
N ILE A 39 -7.08 1.55 8.31
CA ILE A 39 -6.90 2.52 7.22
C ILE A 39 -7.04 1.87 5.84
N ALA A 40 -6.47 0.67 5.64
CA ALA A 40 -6.59 -0.04 4.36
C ALA A 40 -8.04 -0.49 4.09
N GLN A 41 -8.81 -0.79 5.13
CA GLN A 41 -10.20 -1.26 5.05
C GLN A 41 -11.16 -0.14 4.60
N ASP A 42 -10.86 1.10 4.97
CA ASP A 42 -11.65 2.29 4.61
C ASP A 42 -11.43 2.76 3.16
N GLU A 43 -10.51 2.12 2.42
CA GLU A 43 -10.16 2.49 1.04
C GLU A 43 -10.54 1.36 0.07
N PRO A 44 -11.77 1.36 -0.48
CA PRO A 44 -12.29 0.28 -1.33
C PRO A 44 -11.78 0.39 -2.79
N SER A 45 -10.46 0.41 -2.97
CA SER A 45 -9.79 0.49 -4.26
C SER A 45 -8.84 -0.68 -4.50
N ALA A 46 -8.34 -0.82 -5.74
CA ALA A 46 -7.33 -1.84 -6.06
C ALA A 46 -6.03 -1.59 -5.27
N GLU A 47 -5.68 -0.34 -5.02
CA GLU A 47 -4.56 0.06 -4.17
C GLU A 47 -4.79 -0.32 -2.71
N GLY A 48 -5.99 -0.09 -2.16
CA GLY A 48 -6.32 -0.50 -0.79
C GLY A 48 -6.29 -2.01 -0.62
N ALA A 49 -6.79 -2.75 -1.61
CA ALA A 49 -6.69 -4.20 -1.65
C ALA A 49 -5.22 -4.69 -1.75
N TRP A 50 -4.34 -3.97 -2.44
CA TRP A 50 -2.93 -4.35 -2.52
C TRP A 50 -2.21 -4.12 -1.18
N VAL A 51 -2.51 -3.04 -0.47
CA VAL A 51 -2.00 -2.81 0.90
C VAL A 51 -2.47 -3.90 1.85
N HIS A 52 -3.76 -4.28 1.82
CA HIS A 52 -4.29 -5.40 2.60
C HIS A 52 -3.60 -6.73 2.29
N ALA A 53 -3.34 -7.01 1.01
CA ALA A 53 -2.64 -8.23 0.61
C ALA A 53 -1.22 -8.29 1.21
N TRP A 54 -0.51 -7.17 1.18
CA TRP A 54 0.81 -7.06 1.79
C TRP A 54 0.74 -7.23 3.32
N LEU A 55 -0.23 -6.63 4.01
CA LEU A 55 -0.39 -6.78 5.47
C LEU A 55 -0.56 -8.24 5.89
N HIS A 56 -1.48 -8.97 5.27
CA HIS A 56 -1.67 -10.39 5.58
C HIS A 56 -0.48 -11.27 5.19
N ARG A 57 0.28 -10.87 4.17
CA ARG A 57 1.54 -11.53 3.82
C ARG A 57 2.60 -11.33 4.90
N VAL A 58 2.63 -10.16 5.55
CA VAL A 58 3.52 -9.90 6.70
C VAL A 58 3.13 -10.75 7.90
N GLU A 59 1.83 -10.95 8.11
CA GLU A 59 1.27 -11.78 9.19
C GLU A 59 1.42 -13.30 8.96
N GLY A 60 1.74 -13.73 7.73
CA GLY A 60 1.80 -15.13 7.33
C GLY A 60 0.44 -15.78 7.05
N ASP A 61 -0.61 -14.97 6.85
CA ASP A 61 -1.93 -15.45 6.41
C ASP A 61 -1.99 -15.50 4.88
N ASP A 62 -1.35 -16.53 4.31
CA ASP A 62 -1.21 -16.70 2.86
C ASP A 62 -2.57 -16.79 2.14
N ALA A 63 -3.56 -17.42 2.76
CA ALA A 63 -4.88 -17.61 2.17
C ALA A 63 -5.62 -16.27 2.02
N ASN A 64 -5.55 -15.43 3.05
CA ASN A 64 -6.19 -14.13 3.05
C ASN A 64 -5.38 -13.14 2.19
N ALA A 65 -4.05 -13.18 2.24
CA ALA A 65 -3.20 -12.43 1.33
C ALA A 65 -3.57 -12.73 -0.13
N ALA A 66 -3.72 -14.00 -0.52
CA ALA A 66 -4.13 -14.41 -1.86
C ALA A 66 -5.54 -13.91 -2.23
N TYR A 67 -6.48 -13.88 -1.28
CA TYR A 67 -7.80 -13.27 -1.47
C TYR A 67 -7.68 -11.78 -1.84
N TRP A 68 -6.86 -11.02 -1.12
CA TRP A 68 -6.67 -9.60 -1.35
C TRP A 68 -5.85 -9.27 -2.60
N TYR A 69 -4.83 -10.06 -2.93
CA TYR A 69 -4.11 -9.94 -4.21
C TYR A 69 -5.06 -10.07 -5.41
N ARG A 70 -5.99 -11.04 -5.35
CA ARG A 70 -7.02 -11.18 -6.38
C ARG A 70 -7.92 -9.95 -6.45
N ARG A 71 -8.33 -9.38 -5.30
CA ARG A 71 -9.12 -8.14 -5.26
C ARG A 71 -8.36 -6.93 -5.81
N ALA A 72 -7.04 -6.90 -5.64
CA ALA A 72 -6.16 -5.89 -6.21
C ALA A 72 -5.90 -6.09 -7.72
N GLY A 73 -6.37 -7.19 -8.32
CA GLY A 73 -6.08 -7.53 -9.72
C GLY A 73 -4.61 -7.86 -9.96
N ARG A 74 -3.91 -8.38 -8.94
CA ARG A 74 -2.46 -8.64 -8.96
C ARG A 74 -2.14 -10.10 -8.65
N PRO A 75 -1.04 -10.65 -9.20
CA PRO A 75 -0.51 -11.92 -8.70
C PRO A 75 0.01 -11.76 -7.28
N VAL A 76 0.09 -12.87 -6.54
CA VAL A 76 0.77 -12.91 -5.23
C VAL A 76 2.21 -12.45 -5.43
N ALA A 77 2.66 -11.51 -4.60
CA ALA A 77 4.01 -10.99 -4.72
C ALA A 77 5.05 -12.05 -4.32
N ALA A 78 6.19 -12.02 -5.02
CA ALA A 78 7.35 -12.83 -4.71
C ALA A 78 8.49 -11.95 -4.17
N GLY A 79 9.40 -12.54 -3.39
CA GLY A 79 10.57 -11.84 -2.85
C GLY A 79 10.34 -11.15 -1.50
N PRO A 80 11.21 -10.23 -1.09
CA PRO A 80 11.17 -9.65 0.26
C PRO A 80 9.91 -8.81 0.53
N ILE A 81 9.36 -8.91 1.75
CA ILE A 81 8.20 -8.13 2.21
C ILE A 81 8.46 -6.62 2.12
N ASP A 82 9.65 -6.17 2.53
CA ASP A 82 10.01 -4.75 2.49
C ASP A 82 10.11 -4.21 1.07
N ALA A 83 10.52 -5.06 0.11
CA ALA A 83 10.60 -4.66 -1.30
C ALA A 83 9.19 -4.41 -1.86
N GLU A 84 8.21 -5.21 -1.45
CA GLU A 84 6.82 -4.99 -1.82
C GLU A 84 6.25 -3.71 -1.19
N ALA A 85 6.47 -3.47 0.11
CA ALA A 85 6.03 -2.24 0.77
C ALA A 85 6.53 -0.99 0.01
N ARG A 86 7.82 -0.98 -0.36
CA ARG A 86 8.44 0.10 -1.14
C ARG A 86 7.80 0.24 -2.52
N ALA A 87 7.52 -0.87 -3.20
CA ALA A 87 6.88 -0.85 -4.51
C ALA A 87 5.46 -0.27 -4.46
N ILE A 88 4.69 -0.60 -3.42
CA ILE A 88 3.35 -0.03 -3.19
C ILE A 88 3.46 1.47 -2.94
N THR A 89 4.32 1.88 -2.00
CA THR A 89 4.55 3.29 -1.67
C THR A 89 4.94 4.10 -2.90
N ALA A 90 5.91 3.61 -3.68
CA ALA A 90 6.34 4.26 -4.91
C ALA A 90 5.19 4.37 -5.95
N SER A 91 4.32 3.38 -6.04
CA SER A 91 3.14 3.42 -6.91
C SER A 91 2.12 4.47 -6.46
N LEU A 92 1.85 4.55 -5.17
CA LEU A 92 0.93 5.52 -4.58
C LEU A 92 1.42 6.96 -4.78
N LEU A 93 2.72 7.21 -4.58
CA LEU A 93 3.35 8.51 -4.79
C LEU A 93 3.32 8.96 -6.26
N ARG A 94 3.34 8.03 -7.22
CA ARG A 94 3.15 8.35 -8.65
C ARG A 94 1.70 8.67 -8.97
N GLY A 95 0.75 7.94 -8.38
CA GLY A 95 -0.69 8.10 -8.62
C GLY A 95 -1.27 9.40 -8.06
N THR A 96 -0.71 9.95 -6.98
CA THR A 96 -1.11 11.25 -6.41
C THR A 96 -0.77 12.45 -7.30
N GLY A 97 0.20 12.32 -8.22
CA GLY A 97 0.54 13.35 -9.21
C GLY A 97 -0.32 13.35 -10.48
N GLY A 98 -1.22 12.38 -10.66
CA GLY A 98 -1.94 12.15 -11.93
C GLY A 98 -3.47 12.21 -11.88
N ARG A 99 -4.09 12.33 -10.69
CA ARG A 99 -5.56 12.31 -10.54
C ARG A 99 -6.22 13.69 -10.74
N TRP A 100 -5.90 14.39 -11.82
CA TRP A 100 -6.71 15.51 -12.32
C TRP A 100 -6.99 15.48 -13.83
N ALA A 101 -6.48 14.48 -14.57
CA ALA A 101 -6.66 14.41 -16.01
C ALA A 101 -7.37 13.13 -16.45
N ARG A 102 -8.65 12.96 -16.07
CA ARG A 102 -9.64 12.26 -16.91
C ARG A 102 -11.02 12.89 -16.70
N SER A 103 -11.16 14.12 -17.21
CA SER A 103 -12.45 14.62 -17.67
C SER A 103 -12.80 13.93 -18.98
N THR A 104 -14.02 13.36 -19.02
CA THR A 104 -14.98 13.35 -20.14
C THR A 104 -14.62 12.74 -21.50
N SER A 105 -15.67 12.15 -22.09
CA SER A 105 -15.84 11.77 -23.51
C SER A 105 -15.43 10.32 -23.82
N SER A 106 -16.28 9.47 -24.40
CA SER A 106 -17.53 9.66 -25.17
C SER A 106 -18.47 8.47 -25.00
#